data_AF-A0A6P5HLX9-F1
#
_entry.id   AF-A0A6P5HLX9-F1
#
_cell.length_a   1.000
_cell.length_b   1.000
_cell.length_c   1.000
_cell.angle_alpha   90.00
_cell.angle_beta   90.00
_cell.angle_gamma   90.00
#
_symmetry.space_group_name_H-M   'P 1'
#
loop_
_entity.id
_entity.type
_entity.pdbx_description
1 polymer ?
#
loop_
_entity_poly.entity_id
_entity_poly.type
_entity_poly.pdbx_seq_one_letter_code
_entity_poly.pdbx_strand_id
1 'polypeptide(L)'
;MFASPHSSLIALLVPAMTNVHTVLTRLSLDGAMKVSSPIALTALRASYPPSAAVFPNDLAERVMRTMLDLLRHTGSYLMVNAYTFFAYSADAALISLDYAAIRLDTGLIIAHQVFDLRPQRAALL
;
A
#
# COMPACT_ATOMS: atom_id res chain seq x y z
N MET A 1 -1.08 1.91 10.50
CA MET A 1 -0.10 1.31 11.44
C MET A 1 1.35 1.73 11.18
N PHE A 2 1.81 1.93 9.93
CA PHE A 2 3.23 2.25 9.66
C PHE A 2 3.61 3.74 9.61
N ALA A 3 2.72 4.65 10.04
CA ALA A 3 2.98 6.10 10.05
C ALA A 3 3.55 6.62 11.39
N SER A 4 3.85 5.74 12.36
CA SER A 4 4.28 6.13 13.71
C SER A 4 5.62 5.50 14.08
N PRO A 5 6.51 6.21 14.81
CA PRO A 5 7.91 5.83 15.02
C PRO A 5 8.13 4.70 16.05
N HIS A 6 7.07 4.02 16.51
CA HIS A 6 7.18 2.95 17.48
C HIS A 6 7.62 1.64 16.80
N SER A 7 8.90 1.60 16.44
CA SER A 7 9.61 0.47 15.80
C SER A 7 9.42 -0.87 16.53
N SER A 8 9.15 -0.84 17.84
CA SER A 8 8.90 -2.04 18.65
C SER A 8 7.58 -2.76 18.31
N LEU A 9 6.54 -2.04 17.88
CA LEU A 9 5.24 -2.65 17.58
C LEU A 9 5.25 -3.43 16.26
N ILE A 10 6.10 -3.03 15.31
CA ILE A 10 6.24 -3.71 14.01
C ILE A 10 6.76 -5.14 14.21
N ALA A 11 7.74 -5.32 15.09
CA ALA A 11 8.31 -6.63 15.41
C ALA A 11 7.29 -7.58 16.08
N LEU A 12 6.29 -7.03 16.78
CA LEU A 12 5.25 -7.78 17.48
C LEU A 12 4.06 -8.16 16.59
N LEU A 13 3.92 -7.55 15.40
CA LEU A 13 2.75 -7.72 14.55
C LEU A 13 2.56 -9.18 14.10
N VAL A 14 3.57 -9.77 13.47
CA VAL A 14 3.47 -11.16 12.95
C VAL A 14 3.29 -12.17 14.09
N PRO A 15 4.06 -12.10 15.21
CA PRO A 15 3.79 -12.94 16.38
C PRO A 15 2.36 -12.83 16.91
N ALA A 16 1.82 -11.60 17.00
CA ALA A 16 0.44 -11.39 17.45
C ALA A 16 -0.58 -12.02 16.49
N MET A 17 -0.41 -11.83 15.18
CA MET A 17 -1.27 -12.46 14.16
C MET A 17 -1.25 -13.98 14.25
N THR A 18 -0.05 -14.58 14.42
CA THR A 18 0.12 -16.03 14.59
C THR A 18 -0.60 -16.54 15.84
N ASN A 19 -0.50 -15.82 16.96
CA ASN A 19 -1.17 -16.20 18.20
C ASN A 19 -2.70 -16.19 18.04
N VAL A 20 -3.25 -15.15 17.42
CA VAL A 20 -4.70 -15.07 17.14
C VAL A 20 -5.14 -16.21 16.22
N HIS A 21 -4.41 -16.45 15.13
CA HIS A 21 -4.72 -17.55 14.21
C HIS A 21 -4.68 -18.91 14.94
N THR A 22 -3.67 -19.15 15.78
CA THR A 22 -3.54 -20.38 16.57
C THR A 22 -4.77 -20.63 17.46
N VAL A 23 -5.30 -19.59 18.10
CA VAL A 23 -6.52 -19.71 18.91
C VAL A 23 -7.72 -20.03 18.03
N LEU A 24 -7.85 -19.39 16.87
CA LEU A 24 -8.94 -19.67 15.94
C LEU A 24 -8.88 -21.10 15.39
N THR A 25 -7.69 -21.63 15.08
CA THR A 25 -7.51 -23.02 14.66
C THR A 25 -7.94 -23.99 15.75
N ARG A 26 -7.59 -23.73 17.02
CA ARG A 26 -8.02 -24.57 18.17
C ARG A 26 -9.54 -24.61 18.34
N LEU A 27 -10.22 -23.53 17.96
CA LEU A 27 -11.68 -23.42 17.99
C LEU A 27 -12.33 -23.87 16.68
N SER A 28 -11.55 -24.33 15.69
CA SER A 28 -12.04 -24.66 14.33
C SER A 28 -12.77 -23.50 13.64
N LEU A 29 -12.37 -22.25 13.93
CA LEU A 29 -12.95 -21.02 13.38
C LEU A 29 -12.10 -20.40 12.27
N ASP A 30 -10.89 -20.89 12.04
CA ASP A 30 -9.92 -20.33 11.08
C ASP A 30 -10.37 -20.46 9.61
N GLY A 31 -11.34 -21.32 9.31
CA GLY A 31 -12.02 -21.36 8.01
C GLY A 31 -12.96 -20.17 7.79
N ALA A 32 -13.66 -19.73 8.83
CA ALA A 32 -14.65 -18.64 8.77
C ALA A 32 -14.06 -17.27 9.14
N MET A 33 -13.04 -17.24 10.00
CA MET A 33 -12.41 -16.02 10.52
C MET A 33 -10.94 -15.98 10.12
N LYS A 34 -10.61 -15.10 9.16
CA LYS A 34 -9.24 -14.88 8.69
C LYS A 34 -8.58 -13.74 9.45
N VAL A 35 -7.29 -13.88 9.72
CA VAL A 35 -6.50 -12.89 10.46
C VAL A 35 -5.73 -12.03 9.46
N SER A 36 -5.85 -10.71 9.59
CA SER A 36 -5.11 -9.76 8.76
C SER A 36 -4.76 -8.50 9.57
N SER A 37 -3.99 -7.60 8.97
CA SER A 37 -3.68 -6.29 9.51
C SER A 37 -3.69 -5.25 8.38
N PRO A 38 -4.47 -4.16 8.49
CA PRO A 38 -4.55 -3.16 7.45
C PRO A 38 -3.27 -2.33 7.33
N ILE A 39 -2.74 -2.25 6.11
CA ILE A 39 -1.59 -1.41 5.78
C ILE A 39 -2.07 -0.13 5.07
N ALA A 40 -1.45 1.00 5.37
CA ALA A 40 -1.71 2.23 4.61
C ALA A 40 -0.99 2.15 3.26
N LEU A 41 -1.61 2.65 2.18
CA LEU A 41 -0.97 2.70 0.87
C LEU A 41 0.32 3.53 0.85
N THR A 42 0.44 4.49 1.79
CA THR A 42 1.65 5.29 2.04
C THR A 42 2.85 4.48 2.53
N ALA A 43 2.67 3.19 2.84
CA ALA A 43 3.78 2.28 3.15
C ALA A 43 4.61 1.91 1.92
N LEU A 44 4.13 2.16 0.70
CA LEU A 44 4.88 1.96 -0.54
C LEU A 44 5.87 3.11 -0.77
N ARG A 45 7.08 2.79 -1.24
CA ARG A 45 8.07 3.78 -1.69
C ARG A 45 7.75 4.29 -3.09
N ALA A 46 7.29 3.40 -3.96
CA ALA A 46 6.79 3.74 -5.29
C ALA A 46 5.46 3.02 -5.49
N SER A 47 4.52 3.69 -6.16
CA SER A 47 3.19 3.16 -6.50
C SER A 47 2.80 3.46 -7.95
N TYR A 48 3.61 4.21 -8.68
CA TYR A 48 3.39 4.56 -10.10
C TYR A 48 4.61 4.23 -10.98
N PRO A 49 4.42 3.61 -12.16
CA PRO A 49 3.17 2.96 -12.56
C PRO A 49 2.79 1.83 -11.59
N PRO A 50 1.53 1.38 -11.53
CA PRO A 50 1.11 0.34 -10.56
C PRO A 50 1.96 -0.93 -10.59
N SER A 51 2.49 -1.31 -11.77
CA SER A 51 3.40 -2.45 -11.94
C SER A 51 4.77 -2.28 -11.25
N ALA A 52 5.16 -1.05 -10.91
CA ALA A 52 6.40 -0.72 -10.20
C ALA A 52 6.20 -0.57 -8.69
N ALA A 53 5.01 -0.91 -8.17
CA ALA A 53 4.70 -0.76 -6.76
C ALA A 53 5.65 -1.58 -5.88
N VAL A 54 6.29 -0.93 -4.89
CA VAL A 54 7.29 -1.58 -4.04
C VAL A 54 7.34 -1.00 -2.63
N PHE A 55 7.44 -1.88 -1.63
CA PHE A 55 7.73 -1.48 -0.25
C PHE A 55 9.20 -1.04 -0.10
N PRO A 56 9.53 -0.11 0.81
CA PRO A 56 10.91 0.14 1.21
C PRO A 56 11.57 -1.16 1.68
N ASN A 57 12.83 -1.43 1.29
CA ASN A 57 13.55 -2.67 1.63
C ASN A 57 13.49 -2.99 3.13
N ASP A 58 13.69 -1.95 3.94
CA ASP A 58 13.72 -2.03 5.40
C ASP A 58 12.36 -2.43 6.01
N LEU A 59 11.25 -1.99 5.41
CA LEU A 59 9.91 -2.46 5.79
C LEU A 59 9.63 -3.86 5.25
N ALA A 60 10.10 -4.14 4.02
CA ALA A 60 9.94 -5.43 3.38
C ALA A 60 10.58 -6.56 4.20
N GLU A 61 11.83 -6.34 4.61
CA GLU A 61 12.64 -7.30 5.39
C GLU A 61 12.12 -7.46 6.81
N ARG A 62 11.77 -6.37 7.50
CA ARG A 62 11.35 -6.46 8.90
C ARG A 62 9.98 -7.08 9.12
N VAL A 63 9.04 -6.90 8.19
CA VAL A 63 7.65 -7.31 8.44
C VAL A 63 6.90 -7.81 7.21
N MET A 64 7.01 -7.16 6.04
CA MET A 64 6.09 -7.49 4.95
C MET A 64 6.30 -8.89 4.39
N ARG A 65 7.55 -9.34 4.23
CA ARG A 65 7.84 -10.70 3.75
C ARG A 65 7.22 -11.75 4.67
N THR A 66 7.55 -11.71 5.95
CA THR A 66 7.06 -12.66 6.95
C THR A 66 5.54 -12.60 7.12
N MET A 67 4.94 -11.40 7.06
CA MET A 67 3.49 -11.23 7.13
C MET A 67 2.80 -11.82 5.90
N LEU A 68 3.31 -11.57 4.68
CA LEU A 68 2.74 -12.13 3.45
C LEU A 68 2.86 -13.66 3.42
N ASP A 69 3.96 -14.22 3.92
CA ASP A 69 4.11 -15.66 4.08
C ASP A 69 3.08 -16.23 5.07
N LEU A 70 2.87 -15.60 6.23
CA LEU A 70 1.83 -15.99 7.18
C LEU A 70 0.43 -15.94 6.55
N LEU A 71 0.10 -14.85 5.84
CA LEU A 71 -1.20 -14.71 5.19
C LEU A 71 -1.42 -15.83 4.15
N ARG A 72 -0.39 -16.14 3.34
CA ARG A 72 -0.43 -17.24 2.37
C ARG A 72 -0.64 -18.59 3.05
N HIS A 73 0.11 -18.89 4.12
CA HIS A 73 0.00 -20.17 4.83
C HIS A 73 -1.36 -20.37 5.52
N THR A 74 -1.96 -19.30 6.02
CA THR A 74 -3.26 -19.34 6.74
C THR A 74 -4.47 -19.18 5.81
N GLY A 75 -4.23 -18.95 4.51
CA GLY A 75 -5.28 -18.62 3.55
C GLY A 75 -6.01 -17.31 3.88
N SER A 76 -5.29 -16.35 4.48
CA SER A 76 -5.79 -15.02 4.84
C SER A 76 -5.46 -13.98 3.77
N TYR A 77 -6.03 -12.78 3.90
CA TYR A 77 -5.92 -11.71 2.90
C TYR A 77 -5.04 -10.56 3.38
N LEU A 78 -4.41 -9.83 2.46
CA LEU A 78 -3.78 -8.55 2.78
C LEU A 78 -4.85 -7.45 2.78
N MET A 79 -5.00 -6.74 3.90
CA MET A 79 -5.88 -5.57 3.98
C MET A 79 -5.11 -4.29 3.66
N VAL A 80 -5.69 -3.41 2.84
CA VAL A 80 -5.08 -2.14 2.45
C VAL A 80 -6.09 -1.01 2.65
N ASN A 81 -5.64 0.06 3.31
CA ASN A 81 -6.38 1.31 3.38
C ASN A 81 -5.97 2.19 2.19
N ALA A 82 -6.85 2.32 1.21
CA ALA A 82 -6.67 3.15 0.02
C ALA A 82 -7.54 4.41 0.12
N TYR A 83 -6.91 5.59 0.01
CA TYR A 83 -7.59 6.89 0.08
C TYR A 83 -7.17 7.73 -1.14
N THR A 84 -7.98 7.68 -2.21
CA THR A 84 -7.70 8.39 -3.46
C THR A 84 -7.59 9.90 -3.27
N PHE A 85 -8.37 10.47 -2.35
CA PHE A 85 -8.32 11.89 -2.01
C PHE A 85 -6.94 12.34 -1.53
N PHE A 86 -6.21 11.51 -0.77
CA PHE A 86 -4.87 11.87 -0.31
C PHE A 86 -3.85 11.97 -1.45
N ALA A 87 -4.00 11.16 -2.49
CA ALA A 87 -3.16 11.26 -3.68
C ALA A 87 -3.47 12.57 -4.44
N TYR A 88 -4.75 12.88 -4.66
CA TYR A 88 -5.19 14.15 -5.26
C TYR A 88 -4.68 15.36 -4.46
N SER A 89 -4.88 15.37 -3.13
CA SER A 89 -4.48 16.53 -2.31
C SER A 89 -2.97 16.73 -2.26
N ALA A 90 -2.18 15.67 -2.46
CA ALA A 90 -0.73 15.74 -2.46
C ALA A 90 -0.17 16.26 -3.81
N ASP A 91 -0.83 15.95 -4.92
CA ASP A 91 -0.43 16.39 -6.26
C ASP A 91 -1.64 16.62 -7.18
N ALA A 92 -2.36 17.71 -6.94
CA ALA A 92 -3.56 18.08 -7.71
C ALA A 92 -3.23 18.53 -9.14
N ALA A 93 -1.95 18.79 -9.46
CA ALA A 93 -1.50 19.12 -10.80
C ALA A 93 -1.38 17.85 -11.67
N LEU A 94 -0.94 16.74 -11.09
CA LEU A 94 -0.79 15.46 -11.78
C LEU A 94 -2.05 14.58 -11.69
N ILE A 95 -2.77 14.63 -10.57
CA ILE A 95 -3.90 13.77 -10.29
C ILE A 95 -5.15 14.63 -10.31
N SER A 96 -6.06 14.39 -11.26
CA SER A 96 -7.32 15.14 -11.34
C SER A 96 -8.29 14.70 -10.23
N LEU A 97 -9.17 15.63 -9.83
CA LEU A 97 -10.25 15.32 -8.90
C LEU A 97 -11.18 14.23 -9.47
N ASP A 98 -11.43 14.26 -10.77
CA ASP A 98 -12.30 13.27 -11.43
C ASP A 98 -11.70 11.86 -11.36
N TYR A 99 -10.38 11.73 -11.55
CA TYR A 99 -9.67 10.47 -11.34
C TYR A 99 -9.79 9.98 -9.89
N ALA A 100 -9.57 10.87 -8.91
CA ALA A 100 -9.64 10.50 -7.49
C ALA A 100 -11.07 10.19 -7.01
N ALA A 101 -12.08 10.86 -7.58
CA ALA A 101 -13.49 10.68 -7.27
C ALA A 101 -14.15 9.53 -8.08
N ILE A 102 -13.38 8.82 -8.92
CA ILE A 102 -13.87 7.74 -9.78
C ILE A 102 -15.03 8.24 -10.68
N ARG A 103 -14.89 9.46 -11.19
CA ARG A 103 -15.81 10.03 -12.17
C ARG A 103 -15.32 9.62 -13.55
N LEU A 104 -16.07 8.72 -14.18
CA LEU A 104 -15.75 8.13 -15.47
C LEU A 104 -16.21 9.07 -16.60
N ASP A 105 -15.28 9.81 -17.18
CA ASP A 105 -15.52 10.53 -18.44
C ASP A 105 -15.10 9.64 -19.62
N THR A 106 -15.74 8.48 -19.81
CA THR A 106 -15.60 7.54 -20.97
C THR A 106 -14.19 7.12 -21.47
N GLY A 107 -13.09 7.57 -20.86
CA GLY A 107 -11.72 7.33 -21.30
C GLY A 107 -10.90 6.52 -20.29
N LEU A 108 -10.04 5.65 -20.80
CA LEU A 108 -9.03 4.95 -20.01
C LEU A 108 -8.04 5.96 -19.40
N ILE A 109 -8.14 6.22 -18.10
CA ILE A 109 -7.21 7.11 -17.40
C ILE A 109 -6.01 6.29 -16.90
N ILE A 110 -4.95 6.23 -17.71
CA ILE A 110 -3.59 5.91 -17.25
C ILE A 110 -2.91 7.27 -17.04
N ALA A 111 -2.38 7.55 -15.85
CA ALA A 111 -1.71 8.81 -15.52
C ALA A 111 -0.38 8.97 -16.27
N HIS A 112 -0.39 9.00 -17.60
CA HIS A 112 0.81 9.23 -18.40
C HIS A 112 1.04 10.73 -18.51
N GLN A 113 2.00 11.27 -17.76
CA GLN A 113 2.87 12.34 -18.22
C GLN A 113 4.28 12.07 -17.66
N VAL A 114 5.18 11.64 -18.56
CA VAL A 114 6.63 11.67 -18.36
C VAL A 114 7.07 13.11 -18.61
N PHE A 115 7.71 13.77 -17.64
CA PHE A 115 8.52 14.96 -17.92
C PHE A 115 10.00 14.66 -17.71
N ASP A 116 10.76 14.78 -18.81
CA ASP A 116 12.22 14.79 -18.89
C ASP A 116 12.74 15.97 -18.05
N LEU A 117 13.53 15.70 -17.00
CA LEU A 117 14.22 16.71 -16.20
C LEU A 117 15.47 17.23 -16.93
N ARG A 118 15.31 17.83 -18.11
CA ARG A 118 16.35 18.63 -18.73
C ARG A 118 15.85 20.05 -19.02
N PRO A 119 16.61 21.09 -18.60
CA PRO A 119 16.27 22.46 -18.95
C PRO A 119 16.58 22.69 -20.43
N GLN A 120 15.56 22.71 -21.29
CA GLN A 120 15.69 23.26 -22.63
C GLN A 120 15.46 24.78 -22.61
N ARG A 121 16.60 25.47 -22.61
CA ARG A 121 16.97 26.68 -23.35
C ARG A 121 16.20 28.00 -23.19
N ALA A 122 17.01 28.99 -22.83
CA ALA A 122 17.08 30.33 -23.40
C ALA A 122 16.52 30.52 -24.83
N ALA A 123 15.69 31.54 -24.99
CA ALA A 123 15.62 32.48 -26.12
C ALA A 123 14.82 33.71 -25.63
N LEU A 124 15.46 34.87 -25.45
CA LEU A 124 15.32 36.03 -26.34
C LEU A 124 13.88 36.56 -26.47
N LEU A 125 13.54 37.53 -25.62
CA LEU A 125 13.24 38.93 -25.98
C LEU A 125 13.50 39.82 -24.74
#